data_AF-A0A368UCN0-F1
#
_entry.id   AF-A0A368UCN0-F1
#
_cell.length_a   1.000
_cell.length_b   1.000
_cell.length_c   1.000
_cell.angle_alpha   90.00
_cell.angle_beta   90.00
_cell.angle_gamma   90.00
#
_symmetry.space_group_name_H-M   'P 1'
#
loop_
_entity.id
_entity.type
_entity.pdbx_description
1 polymer ?
#
loop_
_entity_poly.entity_id
_entity_poly.type
_entity_poly.pdbx_seq_one_letter_code
_entity_poly.pdbx_strand_id
1 'polypeptide(L)' 'MSVIEKLAKPSHLINMDDIIREGNPTLRAVAEEVTFPLSDEEIILGEKMLQFLKNSQDPVTAEKMG' A
#
# COMPACT_ATOMS: atom_id res chain seq x y z
N MET A 1 -12.14 10.22 -4.07
CA MET A 1 -11.11 9.25 -4.49
C MET A 1 -10.98 8.23 -3.39
N SER A 2 -11.09 6.95 -3.72
CA SER A 2 -10.82 5.87 -2.77
C SER A 2 -9.33 5.85 -2.39
N VAL A 3 -8.99 5.23 -1.25
CA VAL A 3 -7.58 5.10 -0.83
C VAL A 3 -6.79 4.30 -1.87
N ILE A 4 -7.37 3.24 -2.44
CA ILE A 4 -6.72 2.44 -3.48
C ILE A 4 -6.41 3.27 -4.74
N GLU A 5 -7.30 4.17 -5.17
CA GLU A 5 -7.02 5.08 -6.28
C GLU A 5 -5.84 6.03 -5.98
N LYS A 6 -5.66 6.46 -4.73
CA LYS A 6 -4.49 7.25 -4.34
C LYS A 6 -3.24 6.40 -4.42
N LEU A 7 -3.28 5.19 -3.84
CA LEU A 7 -2.12 4.32 -3.74
C LEU A 7 -1.68 3.81 -5.13
N ALA A 8 -2.63 3.47 -6.01
CA ALA A 8 -2.37 2.94 -7.35
C ALA A 8 -1.81 3.97 -8.34
N LYS A 9 -1.70 5.27 -7.99
CA LYS A 9 -1.14 6.28 -8.89
C LYS A 9 0.31 5.95 -9.28
N PRO A 10 0.70 6.08 -10.55
CA PRO A 10 2.07 5.79 -10.98
C PRO A 10 3.15 6.54 -10.20
N SER A 11 2.90 7.82 -9.86
CA SER A 11 3.83 8.68 -9.13
C SER A 11 3.86 8.45 -7.61
N HIS A 12 2.95 7.66 -7.05
CA HIS A 12 2.85 7.49 -5.61
C HIS A 12 3.73 6.31 -5.15
N LEU A 13 4.54 6.55 -4.12
CA LEU A 13 5.29 5.52 -3.41
C LEU A 13 4.74 5.42 -2.00
N ILE A 14 4.36 4.20 -1.60
CA ILE A 14 3.90 3.94 -0.23
C ILE A 14 5.04 4.28 0.73
N ASN A 15 4.72 5.04 1.77
CA ASN A 15 5.59 5.34 2.89
C ASN A 15 4.85 5.17 4.22
N MET A 16 5.44 5.59 5.33
CA MET A 16 4.84 5.45 6.65
C MET A 16 3.58 6.30 6.89
N ASP A 17 3.30 7.33 6.06
CA ASP A 17 2.07 8.14 6.14
C ASP A 17 0.84 7.39 5.59
N ASP A 18 1.06 6.41 4.71
CA ASP A 18 0.01 5.57 4.17
C ASP A 18 -0.34 4.38 5.09
N ILE A 19 0.51 4.10 6.09
CA ILE A 19 0.32 3.01 7.06
C ILE A 19 -0.51 3.50 8.26
N ILE A 20 -1.76 3.07 8.30
CA ILE A 20 -2.65 3.34 9.43
C ILE A 20 -2.11 2.72 10.73
N ARG A 21 -2.33 3.41 11.85
CA ARG A 21 -1.82 3.04 13.17
C ARG A 21 -2.93 2.48 14.07
N GLU A 22 -2.53 1.97 15.22
CA GLU A 22 -3.43 1.46 16.25
C GLU A 22 -4.55 2.47 16.56
N GLY A 23 -5.76 1.95 16.77
CA GLY A 23 -6.98 2.74 16.96
C GLY A 23 -7.78 2.96 15.69
N ASN A 24 -7.21 2.73 14.50
CA ASN A 24 -7.98 2.78 13.25
C ASN A 24 -8.92 1.55 13.14
N PRO A 25 -10.25 1.74 12.97
CA PRO A 25 -11.22 0.64 12.94
C PRO A 25 -10.98 -0.36 11.80
N THR A 26 -10.38 0.07 10.68
CA THR A 26 -10.05 -0.82 9.56
C THR A 26 -9.10 -1.94 9.96
N LEU A 27 -8.24 -1.74 10.96
CA LEU A 27 -7.34 -2.79 11.49
C LEU A 27 -8.08 -3.93 12.22
N ARG A 28 -9.36 -3.75 12.54
CA ARG A 28 -10.22 -4.75 13.21
C ARG A 28 -11.35 -5.25 12.31
N ALA A 29 -11.51 -4.67 11.12
CA ALA A 29 -12.49 -5.12 10.15
C ALA A 29 -12.05 -6.44 9.50
N VAL A 30 -13.01 -7.25 9.06
CA VAL A 30 -12.75 -8.39 8.19
C VAL A 30 -12.56 -7.84 6.77
N ALA A 31 -11.43 -8.16 6.15
CA ALA A 31 -11.19 -7.76 4.75
C ALA A 31 -12.16 -8.49 3.81
N GLU A 32 -12.66 -7.77 2.82
CA GLU A 32 -13.49 -8.35 1.76
C GLU A 32 -12.63 -9.22 0.82
N GLU A 33 -13.23 -10.27 0.27
CA GLU A 33 -12.56 -11.07 -0.76
C GLU A 33 -12.47 -10.28 -2.07
N VAL A 34 -11.33 -10.40 -2.77
CA VAL A 34 -11.19 -9.88 -4.13
C VAL A 34 -11.96 -10.77 -5.11
N THR A 35 -12.44 -10.17 -6.20
CA THR A 35 -13.10 -10.91 -7.28
C THR A 35 -12.14 -11.22 -8.42
N PHE A 36 -12.44 -12.26 -9.21
CA PHE A 36 -11.62 -12.62 -10.36
C PHE A 36 -12.39 -12.40 -11.69
N PRO A 37 -11.71 -11.93 -12.76
CA PRO A 37 -10.30 -11.51 -12.80
C PRO A 37 -10.04 -10.24 -11.99
N LEU A 38 -8.81 -10.07 -11.49
CA LEU A 38 -8.42 -8.91 -10.69
C LEU A 38 -8.50 -7.62 -11.50
N SER A 39 -8.81 -6.50 -10.84
CA SER A 39 -8.73 -5.17 -11.46
C SER A 39 -7.28 -4.69 -11.60
N ASP A 40 -7.07 -3.71 -12.48
CA ASP A 40 -5.76 -3.09 -12.65
C ASP A 40 -5.30 -2.42 -11.34
N GLU A 41 -6.21 -1.78 -10.60
CA GLU A 41 -5.88 -1.15 -9.32
C GLU A 41 -5.45 -2.16 -8.25
N GLU A 42 -6.07 -3.34 -8.19
CA GLU A 42 -5.72 -4.41 -7.25
C GLU A 42 -4.34 -4.98 -7.56
N ILE A 43 -4.03 -5.19 -8.85
CA ILE A 43 -2.71 -5.66 -9.31
C ILE A 43 -1.64 -4.63 -8.94
N ILE A 44 -1.86 -3.36 -9.30
CA ILE A 44 -0.91 -2.27 -9.02
C ILE A 44 -0.71 -2.08 -7.51
N LEU A 45 -1.78 -2.20 -6.71
CA LEU A 45 -1.67 -2.13 -5.26
C LEU A 45 -0.72 -3.21 -4.72
N GLY A 46 -0.86 -4.46 -5.18
CA GLY A 46 0.02 -5.56 -4.81
C GLY A 46 1.49 -5.30 -5.18
N GLU A 47 1.74 -4.79 -6.37
CA GLU A 47 3.09 -4.41 -6.82
C GLU A 47 3.71 -3.32 -5.94
N LYS A 48 2.92 -2.30 -5.57
CA LYS A 48 3.37 -1.20 -4.70
C LYS A 48 3.64 -1.63 -3.27
N MET A 49 2.82 -2.54 -2.72
CA MET A 49 3.09 -3.15 -1.41
C MET A 49 4.43 -3.90 -1.41
N LEU A 50 4.73 -4.65 -2.48
CA LEU A 50 6.03 -5.32 -2.62
C LEU A 50 7.18 -4.32 -2.76
N GLN A 51 6.98 -3.23 -3.51
CA GLN A 51 8.00 -2.17 -3.64
C GLN A 51 8.30 -1.49 -2.31
N PHE A 52 7.29 -1.25 -1.46
CA PHE A 52 7.48 -0.73 -0.11
C PHE A 52 8.36 -1.65 0.75
N LEU A 53 8.13 -2.97 0.68
CA LEU A 53 8.97 -3.95 1.37
C LEU A 53 10.42 -3.92 0.87
N LYS A 54 10.63 -3.80 -0.45
CA LYS A 54 11.98 -3.65 -1.02
C LYS A 54 12.66 -2.36 -0.54
N ASN A 55 11.94 -1.24 -0.56
CA ASN A 55 12.47 0.07 -0.14
C ASN A 55 12.82 0.11 1.35
N SER A 56 12.00 -0.52 2.20
CA SER A 56 12.26 -0.59 3.65
C SER A 56 13.44 -1.49 4.03
N GLN A 57 13.88 -2.36 3.12
CA GLN A 57 15.05 -3.23 3.31
C GLN A 57 16.31 -2.70 2.63
N ASP A 58 16.20 -1.70 1.75
CA ASP A 58 17.34 -1.00 1.17
C ASP A 58 17.81 0.11 2.14
N PRO A 59 19.05 0.07 2.67
CA PRO A 59 19.49 1.01 3.71
C PRO A 59 19.42 2.49 3.31
N VAL A 60 19.66 2.81 2.04
CA VAL A 60 19.66 4.20 1.54
C VAL A 60 18.24 4.71 1.38
N THR A 61 17.34 3.85 0.92
CA THR A 61 15.95 4.20 0.65
C THR A 61 15.13 4.21 1.94
N ALA A 62 15.41 3.29 2.87
CA ALA A 62 14.79 3.22 4.18
C ALA A 62 15.05 4.48 5.03
N GLU A 63 16.28 5.02 5.04
CA GLU A 63 16.58 6.27 5.76
C GLU A 63 15.81 7.48 5.20
N LYS A 64 15.51 7.47 3.89
CA LYS A 64 14.80 8.58 3.23
C LYS A 64 13.27 8.46 3.32
N MET A 65 12.74 7.26 3.52
CA MET A 65 11.30 6.96 3.44
C MET A 65 10.67 6.46 4.74
N GLY A 66 11.50 6.18 5.76
CA GLY A 66 11.08 5.75 7.09
C GLY A 66 10.37 6.83 7.91
#